data_AF-A0A914Y074-F1
#
_entry.id   AF-A0A914Y074-F1
#
_cell.length_a   1.000
_cell.length_b   1.000
_cell.length_c   1.000
_cell.angle_alpha   90.00
_cell.angle_beta   90.00
_cell.angle_gamma   90.00
#
_symmetry.space_group_name_H-M   'P 1'
#
loop_
_entity.id
_entity.type
_entity.pdbx_description
1 polymer ?
#
loop_
_entity_poly.entity_id
_entity_poly.type
_entity_poly.pdbx_seq_one_letter_code
_entity_poly.pdbx_strand_id
1 'polypeptide(L)'
;MVDLNRIPSPPRDKDFSNRFMAYGDKFFRYLKNISRKPVPLQMAVGSGSGFILGYFCTKGSKLFALLLGCSFIVIQFFNYRGYIRFHRTQFQEDIDSVSNKIKKHLGYRQGFPSSHEMDDFLTRYSYLFSSFVCGNLIGYGMA
;
A
#
# COMPACT_ATOMS: atom_id res chain seq x y z
N MET A 1 -0.86 40.88 14.77
CA MET A 1 -0.33 39.52 15.01
C MET A 1 -1.51 38.58 14.93
N VAL A 2 -1.60 37.76 13.88
CA VAL A 2 -2.75 36.87 13.65
C VAL A 2 -2.59 35.68 14.58
N ASP A 3 -3.56 35.51 15.48
CA ASP A 3 -3.60 34.43 16.48
C ASP A 3 -3.93 33.09 15.79
N LEU A 4 -2.89 32.28 15.53
CA LEU A 4 -3.01 30.98 14.87
C LEU A 4 -3.76 29.92 15.71
N ASN A 5 -4.16 30.23 16.95
CA ASN A 5 -4.89 29.29 17.81
C ASN A 5 -6.42 29.30 17.56
N ARG A 6 -6.90 30.14 16.64
CA ARG A 6 -8.32 30.28 16.30
C ARG A 6 -8.72 29.61 14.99
N ILE A 7 -7.82 28.83 14.37
CA ILE A 7 -8.17 28.07 13.16
C ILE A 7 -9.03 26.87 13.62
N PRO A 8 -10.34 26.83 13.32
CA PRO A 8 -11.12 25.64 13.60
C PRO A 8 -10.48 24.48 12.84
N SER A 9 -10.04 23.44 13.56
CA SER A 9 -9.54 22.22 12.92
C SER A 9 -10.60 21.76 11.91
N PRO A 10 -10.22 21.44 10.65
CA PRO A 10 -11.19 21.00 9.66
C PRO A 10 -11.99 19.84 10.26
N PRO A 11 -13.32 19.75 10.03
CA PRO A 11 -14.11 18.66 10.55
C PRO A 11 -13.43 17.38 10.10
N ARG A 12 -12.77 16.68 11.04
CA ARG A 12 -12.24 15.34 10.76
C ARG A 12 -13.46 14.57 10.27
N ASP A 13 -13.39 14.05 9.06
CA ASP A 13 -14.35 13.13 8.48
C ASP A 13 -14.32 11.82 9.28
N LYS A 14 -14.76 11.95 10.54
CA LYS A 14 -14.90 10.87 11.50
C LYS A 14 -16.07 10.01 11.07
N ASP A 15 -17.05 10.52 10.32
CA ASP A 15 -18.19 9.73 9.87
C ASP A 15 -17.83 8.66 8.86
N PHE A 16 -17.07 9.01 7.81
CA PHE A 16 -16.56 8.01 6.86
C PHE A 16 -15.61 7.05 7.56
N SER A 17 -14.64 7.57 8.32
CA SER A 17 -13.69 6.74 9.07
C SER A 17 -14.40 5.81 10.06
N ASN A 18 -15.40 6.28 10.81
CA ASN A 18 -16.16 5.48 11.77
C ASN A 18 -17.05 4.45 11.08
N ARG A 19 -17.62 4.76 9.91
CA ARG A 19 -18.39 3.80 9.11
C ARG A 19 -17.49 2.73 8.50
N PHE A 20 -16.35 3.11 7.94
CA PHE A 20 -15.33 2.17 7.44
C PHE A 20 -14.74 1.34 8.57
N MET A 21 -14.49 1.92 9.73
CA MET A 21 -14.05 1.18 10.92
C MET A 21 -15.15 0.27 11.46
N ALA A 22 -16.43 0.67 11.42
CA ALA A 22 -17.54 -0.20 11.83
C ALA A 22 -17.76 -1.38 10.86
N TYR A 23 -17.64 -1.15 9.55
CA TYR A 23 -17.65 -2.21 8.54
C TYR A 23 -16.41 -3.09 8.64
N GLY A 24 -15.24 -2.48 8.82
CA GLY A 24 -13.96 -3.13 9.05
C GLY A 24 -14.02 -4.02 10.28
N ASP A 25 -14.48 -3.53 11.43
CA ASP A 25 -14.59 -4.30 12.67
C ASP A 25 -15.59 -5.44 12.56
N LYS A 26 -16.70 -5.26 11.85
CA LYS A 26 -17.64 -6.34 11.55
C LYS A 26 -17.01 -7.38 10.65
N PHE A 27 -16.32 -6.96 9.59
CA PHE A 27 -15.60 -7.83 8.67
C PHE A 27 -14.47 -8.57 9.38
N PHE A 28 -13.62 -7.89 10.14
CA PHE A 28 -12.54 -8.47 10.95
C PHE A 28 -13.08 -9.39 12.05
N ARG A 29 -14.21 -9.10 12.70
CA ARG A 29 -14.87 -10.06 13.61
C ARG A 29 -15.40 -11.28 12.86
N TYR A 30 -15.95 -11.08 11.66
CA TYR A 30 -16.38 -12.16 10.78
C TYR A 30 -15.17 -13.03 10.41
N LEU A 31 -14.08 -12.43 9.94
CA LEU A 31 -12.79 -13.06 9.62
C LEU A 31 -12.13 -13.72 10.83
N LYS A 32 -12.21 -13.13 12.04
CA LYS A 32 -11.66 -13.70 13.27
C LYS A 32 -12.38 -14.98 13.68
N ASN A 33 -13.66 -15.13 13.31
CA ASN A 33 -14.41 -16.37 13.42
C ASN A 33 -14.19 -17.35 12.24
N ILE A 34 -13.42 -16.99 11.21
CA ILE A 34 -13.08 -17.86 10.06
C ILE A 34 -11.97 -18.86 10.39
N SER A 35 -11.20 -18.66 11.46
CA SER A 35 -10.19 -19.65 11.88
C SER A 35 -10.77 -21.04 12.21
N ARG A 36 -12.11 -21.16 12.30
CA ARG A 36 -12.87 -22.42 12.43
C ARG A 36 -13.69 -22.83 11.18
N LYS A 37 -13.63 -22.10 10.05
CA LYS A 37 -14.50 -22.30 8.86
C LYS A 37 -13.74 -22.78 7.59
N PRO A 38 -14.42 -23.44 6.64
CA PRO A 38 -13.81 -24.21 5.56
C PRO A 38 -13.05 -23.37 4.51
N VAL A 39 -12.11 -24.03 3.83
CA VAL A 39 -11.20 -23.53 2.76
C VAL A 39 -11.86 -22.57 1.75
N PRO A 40 -13.10 -22.77 1.27
CA PRO A 40 -13.71 -21.89 0.25
C PRO A 40 -13.89 -20.44 0.73
N LEU A 41 -14.16 -20.23 2.02
CA LEU A 41 -14.38 -18.89 2.57
C LEU A 41 -13.06 -18.11 2.69
N GLN A 42 -11.97 -18.80 3.05
CA GLN A 42 -10.62 -18.21 3.06
C GLN A 42 -10.17 -17.82 1.66
N MET A 43 -10.48 -18.66 0.66
CA MET A 43 -10.19 -18.37 -0.73
C MET A 43 -10.98 -17.16 -1.24
N ALA A 44 -12.28 -17.07 -0.95
CA ALA A 44 -13.14 -15.96 -1.38
C ALA A 44 -12.67 -14.61 -0.83
N VAL A 45 -12.21 -14.56 0.42
CA VAL A 45 -11.65 -13.35 1.03
C VAL A 45 -10.33 -12.96 0.36
N GLY A 46 -9.44 -13.94 0.14
CA GLY A 46 -8.18 -13.72 -0.58
C GLY A 46 -8.43 -13.19 -2.00
N SER A 47 -9.29 -13.85 -2.77
CA SER A 47 -9.57 -13.46 -4.16
C SER A 47 -10.33 -12.13 -4.28
N GLY A 48 -11.30 -11.86 -3.41
CA GLY A 48 -12.03 -10.59 -3.42
C GLY A 48 -11.13 -9.40 -3.08
N SER A 49 -10.29 -9.53 -2.06
CA SER A 49 -9.32 -8.49 -1.69
C SER A 49 -8.22 -8.32 -2.75
N GLY A 50 -7.73 -9.43 -3.33
CA GLY A 50 -6.77 -9.42 -4.43
C GLY A 50 -7.32 -8.72 -5.67
N PHE A 51 -8.58 -9.00 -6.04
CA PHE A 51 -9.24 -8.40 -7.20
C PHE A 51 -9.38 -6.89 -7.10
N ILE A 52 -9.85 -6.39 -5.95
CA ILE A 52 -9.99 -4.94 -5.70
C ILE A 52 -8.62 -4.27 -5.76
N LEU A 53 -7.59 -4.85 -5.12
CA LEU A 53 -6.24 -4.31 -5.14
C LEU A 53 -5.66 -4.32 -6.56
N GLY A 54 -5.87 -5.40 -7.32
CA GLY A 54 -5.39 -5.54 -8.70
C GLY A 54 -5.99 -4.50 -9.63
N TYR A 55 -7.30 -4.24 -9.51
CA TYR A 55 -7.99 -3.22 -10.28
C TYR A 55 -7.49 -1.81 -9.96
N PHE A 56 -7.34 -1.47 -8.66
CA PHE A 56 -6.81 -0.18 -8.23
C PHE A 56 -5.35 0.03 -8.64
N CYS A 57 -4.51 -0.99 -8.47
CA CYS A 57 -3.09 -0.93 -8.79
C CYS A 57 -2.87 -0.72 -10.30
N THR A 58 -3.66 -1.37 -11.16
CA THR A 58 -3.52 -1.24 -12.63
C THR A 58 -3.89 0.15 -13.11
N LYS A 59 -5.02 0.70 -12.66
CA LYS A 59 -5.42 2.06 -13.05
C LYS A 59 -4.52 3.14 -12.45
N GLY A 60 -4.11 2.97 -11.19
CA GLY A 60 -3.15 3.86 -10.55
C GLY A 60 -1.81 3.84 -11.28
N SER A 61 -1.25 2.65 -11.52
CA SER A 61 0.09 2.49 -12.11
C SER A 61 0.17 2.99 -13.54
N LYS A 62 -0.87 2.84 -14.38
CA LYS A 62 -0.90 3.44 -15.74
C LYS A 62 -0.71 4.96 -15.66
N LEU A 63 -1.38 5.64 -14.72
CA LEU A 63 -1.25 7.08 -14.52
C LEU A 63 0.12 7.46 -13.93
N PHE A 64 0.58 6.75 -12.89
CA PHE A 64 1.89 6.99 -12.31
C PHE A 64 3.03 6.72 -13.30
N ALA A 65 2.93 5.69 -14.13
CA ALA A 65 3.92 5.36 -15.15
C ALA A 65 3.99 6.44 -16.23
N LEU A 66 2.84 6.97 -16.67
CA LEU A 66 2.81 8.10 -17.60
C LEU A 66 3.44 9.34 -16.98
N LEU A 67 3.08 9.67 -15.74
CA LEU A 67 3.60 10.83 -15.04
C LEU A 67 5.12 10.75 -14.83
N LEU A 68 5.59 9.60 -14.33
CA LEU A 68 7.01 9.33 -14.13
C LEU A 68 7.76 9.28 -15.47
N GLY A 69 7.18 8.68 -16.51
CA GLY A 69 7.76 8.64 -17.85
C GLY A 69 7.91 10.03 -18.47
N CYS A 70 6.86 10.85 -18.43
CA CYS A 70 6.90 12.24 -18.88
C CYS A 70 7.93 13.06 -18.08
N SER A 71 7.97 12.91 -16.75
CA SER A 71 8.96 13.58 -15.91
C SER A 71 10.38 13.16 -16.26
N PHE A 72 10.61 11.87 -16.51
CA PHE A 72 11.91 11.31 -16.82
C PHE A 72 12.46 11.80 -18.17
N ILE A 73 11.62 11.88 -19.21
CA ILE A 73 12.01 12.39 -20.54
C ILE A 73 12.46 13.85 -20.45
N VAL A 74 11.73 14.69 -19.71
CA VAL A 74 12.09 16.11 -19.52
C VAL A 74 13.43 16.25 -18.81
N ILE A 75 13.69 15.43 -17.78
CA ILE A 75 14.96 15.42 -17.05
C ILE A 75 16.14 14.97 -17.94
N GLN A 76 15.93 13.98 -18.81
CA GLN A 76 16.95 13.58 -19.78
C GLN A 76 17.29 14.70 -20.75
N PHE A 77 16.27 15.39 -21.28
CA PHE A 77 16.46 16.53 -22.19
C PHE A 77 17.21 17.70 -21.51
N PHE A 78 16.87 17.99 -20.25
CA PHE A 78 17.56 19.02 -19.47
C PHE A 78 19.02 18.67 -19.16
N ASN A 79 19.33 17.38 -18.89
CA ASN A 79 20.70 16.93 -18.71
C ASN A 79 21.51 17.05 -20.00
N TYR A 80 20.93 16.68 -21.16
CA TYR A 80 21.61 16.78 -22.46
C TYR A 80 21.93 18.23 -22.85
N ARG A 81 21.07 19.18 -22.50
CA ARG A 81 21.30 20.63 -22.69
C ARG A 81 22.23 21.25 -21.65
N GLY A 82 22.71 20.49 -20.66
CA GLY A 82 23.66 20.94 -19.64
C GLY A 82 23.08 21.83 -18.54
N TYR A 83 21.74 21.90 -18.40
CA TYR A 83 21.08 22.83 -17.48
C TYR A 83 20.97 22.32 -16.02
N ILE A 84 21.10 21.02 -15.76
CA ILE A 84 20.93 20.45 -14.40
C ILE A 84 22.20 19.74 -13.95
N ARG A 85 22.89 20.30 -12.94
CA ARG A 85 23.87 19.56 -12.13
C ARG A 85 23.09 18.73 -11.11
N PHE A 86 22.94 17.43 -11.36
CA PHE A 86 22.28 16.50 -10.45
C PHE A 86 23.05 16.42 -9.11
N HIS A 87 22.60 17.14 -8.09
CA HIS A 87 23.20 17.12 -6.75
C HIS A 87 22.80 15.83 -6.02
N ARG A 88 23.64 14.80 -6.16
CA ARG A 88 23.47 13.47 -5.54
C ARG A 88 23.30 13.52 -4.02
N THR A 89 23.93 14.48 -3.34
CA THR A 89 23.95 14.59 -1.88
C THR A 89 22.58 14.92 -1.30
N GLN A 90 21.89 15.94 -1.84
CA GLN A 90 20.55 16.32 -1.37
C GLN A 90 19.52 15.21 -1.65
N PHE A 91 19.61 14.56 -2.81
CA PHE A 91 18.72 13.44 -3.14
C PHE A 91 18.87 12.26 -2.18
N GLN A 92 20.10 11.98 -1.74
CA GLN A 92 20.36 10.90 -0.79
C GLN A 92 19.84 11.24 0.61
N GLU A 93 20.03 12.48 1.07
CA GLU A 93 19.47 12.97 2.34
C GLU A 93 17.94 12.94 2.38
N ASP A 94 17.28 13.27 1.25
CA ASP A 94 15.83 13.19 1.12
C ASP A 94 15.33 11.74 1.18
N ILE A 95 15.99 10.83 0.47
CA ILE A 95 15.66 9.40 0.51
C ILE A 95 15.86 8.84 1.93
N ASP A 96 16.96 9.18 2.58
CA ASP A 96 17.26 8.71 3.93
C ASP A 96 16.28 9.30 4.96
N SER A 97 15.85 10.54 4.77
CA SER A 97 14.82 11.17 5.61
C SER A 97 13.45 10.49 5.45
N VAL A 98 13.07 10.15 4.22
CA VAL A 98 11.84 9.39 3.95
C VAL A 98 11.93 7.98 4.52
N SER A 99 13.05 7.28 4.28
CA SER A 99 13.34 5.96 4.83
C SER A 99 13.29 5.97 6.36
N ASN A 100 13.87 6.97 7.00
CA ASN A 100 13.83 7.13 8.45
C ASN A 100 12.45 7.46 8.99
N LYS A 101 11.65 8.28 8.29
CA LYS A 101 10.24 8.50 8.66
C LYS A 101 9.45 7.19 8.56
N ILE A 102 9.62 6.44 7.48
CA ILE A 102 8.98 5.12 7.30
C ILE A 102 9.39 4.18 8.43
N LYS A 103 10.69 4.05 8.72
CA LYS A 103 11.21 3.22 9.82
C LYS A 103 10.67 3.64 11.19
N LYS A 104 10.50 4.95 11.43
CA LYS A 104 9.92 5.47 12.69
C LYS A 104 8.43 5.21 12.80
N HIS A 105 7.66 5.38 11.73
CA HIS A 105 6.21 5.16 11.70
C HIS A 105 5.84 3.67 11.69
N LEU A 106 6.61 2.84 11.01
CA LEU A 106 6.50 1.39 11.02
C LEU A 106 7.29 0.75 12.17
N GLY A 107 7.80 1.59 13.09
CA GLY A 107 8.67 1.32 14.24
C GLY A 107 8.96 -0.14 14.46
N TYR A 108 10.05 -0.65 13.87
CA TYR A 108 10.72 -1.93 14.19
C TYR A 108 9.82 -3.03 14.80
N ARG A 109 8.62 -3.26 14.24
CA ARG A 109 7.69 -4.31 14.69
C ARG A 109 7.37 -5.30 13.59
N GLN A 110 8.27 -5.39 12.64
CA GLN A 110 8.48 -6.61 11.87
C GLN A 110 9.93 -7.00 12.12
N GLY A 111 10.17 -7.68 13.24
CA GLY A 111 11.14 -8.76 13.16
C GLY A 111 10.61 -9.64 12.04
N PHE A 112 11.33 -9.69 10.91
CA PHE A 112 11.08 -10.73 9.93
C PHE A 112 11.05 -12.03 10.72
N PRO A 113 9.91 -12.74 10.78
CA PRO A 113 9.85 -14.01 11.46
C PRO A 113 10.94 -14.89 10.89
N SER A 114 11.52 -15.74 11.71
CA SER A 114 12.59 -16.65 11.28
C SER A 114 12.15 -17.34 9.98
N SER A 115 13.06 -17.59 9.04
CA SER A 115 12.71 -18.20 7.74
C SER A 115 11.84 -19.45 7.89
N HIS A 116 12.03 -20.21 8.97
CA HIS A 116 11.19 -21.35 9.33
C HIS A 116 9.75 -21.00 9.71
N GLU A 117 9.53 -19.91 10.44
CA GLU A 117 8.17 -19.45 10.77
C GLU A 117 7.50 -18.92 9.50
N MET A 118 8.24 -18.19 8.66
CA MET A 118 7.71 -17.70 7.38
C MET A 118 7.29 -18.82 6.45
N ASP A 119 8.10 -19.88 6.32
CA ASP A 119 7.76 -21.04 5.50
C ASP A 119 6.55 -21.80 6.07
N ASP A 120 6.44 -21.91 7.40
CA ASP A 120 5.30 -22.58 8.04
C ASP A 120 4.01 -21.76 7.88
N PHE A 121 4.09 -20.43 8.00
CA PHE A 121 2.98 -19.52 7.71
C PHE A 121 2.58 -19.54 6.23
N LEU A 122 3.54 -19.51 5.31
CA LEU A 122 3.29 -19.55 3.87
C LEU A 122 2.70 -20.89 3.45
N THR A 123 3.20 -22.00 3.98
CA THR A 123 2.66 -23.33 3.68
C THR A 123 1.24 -23.46 4.22
N ARG A 124 0.98 -22.95 5.43
CA ARG A 124 -0.34 -23.00 6.08
C ARG A 124 -1.38 -22.09 5.44
N TYR A 125 -0.98 -20.92 4.93
CA TYR A 125 -1.86 -19.94 4.28
C TYR A 125 -1.69 -19.87 2.75
N SER A 126 -0.96 -20.82 2.17
CA SER A 126 -0.68 -20.94 0.73
C SER A 126 -1.95 -20.85 -0.12
N TYR A 127 -3.04 -21.51 0.30
CA TYR A 127 -4.33 -21.47 -0.40
C TYR A 127 -4.97 -20.08 -0.42
N LEU A 128 -4.77 -19.28 0.63
CA LEU A 128 -5.26 -17.90 0.69
C LEU A 128 -4.38 -16.97 -0.12
N PHE A 129 -3.06 -17.14 -0.06
CA PHE A 129 -2.11 -16.37 -0.86
C PHE A 129 -2.25 -16.63 -2.36
N SER A 130 -2.38 -17.90 -2.76
CA SER A 130 -2.62 -18.29 -4.15
C SER A 130 -3.95 -17.77 -4.68
N SER A 131 -5.01 -17.81 -3.87
CA SER A 131 -6.30 -17.24 -4.26
C SER A 131 -6.25 -15.70 -4.33
N PHE A 132 -5.46 -15.04 -3.49
CA PHE A 132 -5.19 -13.60 -3.55
C PHE A 132 -4.42 -13.21 -4.80
N VAL A 133 -3.33 -13.92 -5.12
CA VAL A 133 -2.54 -13.69 -6.35
C VAL A 133 -3.39 -13.95 -7.59
N CYS A 134 -4.19 -15.02 -7.60
CA CYS A 134 -5.13 -15.30 -8.68
C CYS A 134 -6.17 -14.19 -8.84
N GLY A 135 -6.78 -13.73 -7.73
CA GLY A 135 -7.71 -12.60 -7.74
C GLY A 135 -7.07 -11.30 -8.21
N ASN A 136 -5.82 -11.03 -7.79
CA ASN A 136 -5.05 -9.86 -8.21
C ASN A 136 -4.73 -9.88 -9.70
N LEU A 137 -4.33 -11.04 -10.24
CA LEU A 137 -4.04 -11.20 -11.66
C LEU A 137 -5.29 -11.04 -12.53
N ILE A 138 -6.43 -11.61 -12.09
CA ILE A 138 -7.72 -11.42 -12.77
C ILE A 138 -8.14 -9.94 -12.72
N GLY A 139 -7.97 -9.28 -11.58
CA GLY A 139 -8.24 -7.84 -11.42
C GLY A 139 -7.33 -6.98 -12.29
N TYR A 140 -6.08 -7.39 -12.50
CA TYR A 140 -5.15 -6.76 -13.44
C TYR A 140 -5.59 -6.93 -14.90
N GLY A 141 -6.01 -8.14 -15.28
CA GLY A 141 -6.48 -8.44 -16.64
C GLY A 141 -7.80 -7.75 -17.02
N MET A 142 -8.64 -7.41 -16.05
CA MET A 142 -9.89 -6.67 -16.27
C MET A 142 -9.74 -5.13 -16.22
N ALA A 143 -8.53 -4.59 -15.99
CA ALA A 143 -8.29 -3.16 -15.74
C ALA A 143 -7.55 -2.38 -16.84
#